data_AF-A0A7Y5BV32-F1
#
_entry.id   AF-A0A7Y5BV32-F1
#
_cell.length_a   1.000
_cell.length_b   1.000
_cell.length_c   1.000
_cell.angle_alpha   90.00
_cell.angle_beta   90.00
_cell.angle_gamma   90.00
#
_symmetry.space_group_name_H-M   'P 1'
#
loop_
_entity.id
_entity.type
_entity.pdbx_description
1 polymer ?
#
loop_
_entity_poly.entity_id
_entity_poly.type
_entity_poly.pdbx_seq_one_letter_code
_entity_poly.pdbx_strand_id
1 'polypeptide(L)' 'QMGVPYRIAWQKIHEMEERLGDSLVETQTGGKEGGGTKLTPLAEAYIKKFNQFNEEVLAFMRSRHVELFGEP' A
#
# COMPACT_ATOMS: atom_id res chain seq x y z
N GLN A 1 -14.94 -2.58 4.30
CA GLN A 1 -14.53 -3.31 3.07
C GLN A 1 -14.21 -2.29 1.99
N MET A 2 -13.15 -2.49 1.19
CA MET A 2 -12.65 -1.52 0.20
C MET A 2 -13.49 -1.44 -1.10
N GLY A 3 -14.58 -2.20 -1.23
CA GLY A 3 -15.33 -2.33 -2.49
C GLY A 3 -14.57 -3.06 -3.62
N VAL A 4 -13.34 -3.51 -3.36
CA VAL A 4 -12.51 -4.24 -4.32
C VAL A 4 -12.83 -5.74 -4.26
N PRO A 5 -13.16 -6.39 -5.38
CA PRO A 5 -13.34 -7.85 -5.41
C PRO A 5 -12.04 -8.55 -4.97
N TYR A 6 -12.17 -9.59 -4.14
CA TYR A 6 -11.04 -10.34 -3.58
C TYR A 6 -10.01 -10.79 -4.63
N ARG A 7 -10.48 -11.33 -5.77
CA ARG A 7 -9.61 -11.74 -6.89
C ARG A 7 -8.78 -10.58 -7.45
N ILE A 8 -9.38 -9.39 -7.55
CA ILE A 8 -8.70 -8.19 -8.05
C ILE A 8 -7.67 -7.69 -7.04
N ALA A 9 -7.99 -7.73 -5.75
CA ALA A 9 -7.04 -7.39 -4.70
C ALA A 9 -5.80 -8.30 -4.74
N TRP A 10 -6.01 -9.62 -4.86
CA TRP A 10 -4.90 -10.58 -5.00
C TRP A 10 -4.08 -10.40 -6.26
N GLN A 11 -4.74 -10.19 -7.40
CA GLN A 11 -4.04 -9.91 -8.65
C GLN A 11 -3.15 -8.67 -8.51
N LYS A 12 -3.64 -7.61 -7.86
CA LYS A 12 -2.89 -6.37 -7.62
C LYS A 12 -1.69 -6.60 -6.69
N ILE A 13 -1.84 -7.41 -5.64
CA ILE A 13 -0.72 -7.77 -4.77
C ILE A 13 0.36 -8.50 -5.56
N HIS A 14 -0.02 -9.49 -6.37
CA HIS A 14 0.93 -10.25 -7.17
C HIS A 14 1.66 -9.38 -8.19
N GLU A 15 0.94 -8.50 -8.89
CA GLU A 15 1.54 -7.52 -9.81
C GLU A 15 2.56 -6.60 -9.11
N MET A 16 2.32 -6.23 -7.83
CA MET A 16 3.26 -5.43 -7.05
C MET A 16 4.49 -6.25 -6.66
N GLU A 17 4.31 -7.49 -6.21
CA GLU A 17 5.40 -8.39 -5.84
C GLU A 17 6.32 -8.69 -7.04
N GLU A 18 5.75 -8.97 -8.21
CA GLU A 18 6.52 -9.19 -9.46
C GLU A 18 7.39 -7.98 -9.84
N ARG A 19 6.85 -6.77 -9.68
CA ARG A 19 7.56 -5.53 -10.01
C ARG A 19 8.63 -5.17 -8.99
N LEU A 20 8.41 -5.50 -7.73
CA LEU A 20 9.35 -5.24 -6.64
C LEU A 20 10.44 -6.31 -6.55
N GLY A 21 10.16 -7.53 -7.02
CA GLY A 21 11.03 -8.69 -6.85
C GLY A 21 11.00 -9.27 -5.43
N ASP A 22 10.04 -8.85 -4.60
CA ASP A 22 9.92 -9.22 -3.18
C ASP A 22 8.47 -9.57 -2.81
N SER A 23 8.29 -10.46 -1.83
CA SER A 23 6.98 -10.79 -1.27
C SER A 23 6.49 -9.72 -0.29
N LEU A 24 5.25 -9.29 -0.47
CA LEU A 24 4.56 -8.32 0.37
C LEU A 24 3.64 -9.01 1.39
N VAL A 25 3.20 -10.23 1.11
CA VAL A 25 2.37 -11.02 2.01
C VAL A 25 2.95 -12.41 2.25
N GLU A 26 2.89 -12.84 3.50
CA GLU A 26 3.13 -14.23 3.90
C GLU A 26 1.79 -14.93 4.04
N THR A 27 1.62 -16.05 3.34
CA THR A 27 0.46 -16.93 3.47
C THR A 27 0.87 -18.17 4.25
N GLN A 28 0.14 -18.48 5.32
CA GLN A 28 0.24 -19.79 5.95
C GLN A 28 -0.79 -20.71 5.32
N THR A 29 -0.32 -21.75 4.62
CA THR A 29 -1.17 -22.84 4.14
C THR A 29 -1.76 -23.58 5.35
N GLY A 30 -3.09 -23.53 5.48
CA GLY A 30 -3.77 -24.00 6.67
C GLY A 30 -3.80 -25.53 6.80
N GLY A 31 -3.25 -26.03 7.91
CA GLY A 31 -3.76 -27.20 8.62
C GLY A 31 -4.95 -26.83 9.52
N LYS A 32 -5.36 -27.73 10.42
CA LYS A 32 -6.60 -27.68 11.26
C LYS A 32 -6.95 -26.35 11.97
N GLU A 33 -6.04 -25.39 12.09
CA GLU A 33 -6.25 -24.12 12.82
C GLU A 33 -6.47 -22.88 11.94
N GLY A 34 -6.57 -23.03 10.61
CA GLY A 34 -6.99 -21.96 9.70
C GLY A 34 -5.82 -21.21 9.05
N GLY A 35 -5.88 -21.12 7.72
CA GLY A 35 -4.90 -20.35 6.94
C GLY A 35 -5.12 -18.85 7.09
N GLY A 36 -4.02 -18.12 7.28
CA GLY A 36 -4.01 -16.66 7.43
C GLY A 36 -3.03 -16.00 6.46
N THR A 37 -3.25 -14.71 6.19
CA THR A 37 -2.34 -13.87 5.41
C THR A 37 -1.89 -12.71 6.27
N LYS A 38 -0.58 -12.46 6.34
CA LYS A 38 0.01 -11.34 7.07
C LYS A 38 0.93 -10.55 6.14
N LEU A 39 1.14 -9.27 6.45
CA LEU A 39 2.13 -8.46 5.76
C LEU A 39 3.53 -8.95 6.13
N THR A 40 4.46 -8.86 5.18
CA THR A 40 5.89 -9.02 5.49
C THR A 40 6.43 -7.75 6.16
N PRO A 41 7.53 -7.82 6.92
CA PRO A 41 8.18 -6.62 7.46
C PRO A 41 8.56 -5.59 6.37
N LEU A 42 8.87 -6.07 5.16
CA LEU A 42 9.14 -5.22 4.01
C LEU A 42 7.89 -4.43 3.59
N ALA A 43 6.74 -5.11 3.49
CA ALA A 43 5.48 -4.45 3.14
C ALA A 43 5.09 -3.39 4.17
N GLU A 44 5.26 -3.67 5.47
CA GLU A 44 5.02 -2.69 6.53
C GLU A 44 5.93 -1.46 6.37
N ALA A 45 7.22 -1.67 6.08
CA ALA A 45 8.17 -0.60 5.84
C ALA A 45 7.81 0.24 4.60
N TYR A 46 7.35 -0.38 3.52
CA TYR A 46 6.89 0.32 2.31
C TYR A 46 5.63 1.13 2.54
N ILE A 47 4.63 0.58 3.25
CA ILE A 47 3.42 1.32 3.61
C ILE A 47 3.79 2.56 4.43
N LYS A 48 4.68 2.42 5.41
CA LYS A 48 5.14 3.55 6.23
C LYS A 48 5.79 4.64 5.36
N LYS A 49 6.73 4.26 4.49
CA LYS A 49 7.43 5.20 3.59
C LYS A 49 6.47 5.88 2.61
N PHE A 50 5.54 5.12 2.03
CA PHE A 50 4.56 5.66 1.09
C PHE A 50 3.62 6.67 1.76
N ASN A 51 3.13 6.36 2.96
CA ASN A 51 2.27 7.28 3.71
C ASN A 51 2.99 8.59 4.02
N GLN A 52 4.25 8.51 4.48
CA GLN A 52 5.08 9.68 4.73
C GLN A 52 5.28 10.51 3.45
N PHE A 53 5.69 9.86 2.35
CA PHE A 53 5.88 10.52 1.06
C PHE A 53 4.60 11.22 0.59
N ASN A 54 3.45 10.55 0.68
CA ASN A 54 2.18 11.10 0.26
C ASN A 54 1.77 12.32 1.10
N GLU A 55 2.00 12.28 2.42
CA GLU A 55 1.76 13.43 3.29
C GLU A 55 2.62 14.64 2.90
N GLU A 56 3.92 14.43 2.70
CA GLU A 56 4.86 15.47 2.31
C GLU A 56 4.50 16.07 0.94
N VAL A 57 4.18 15.23 -0.04
CA VAL A 57 3.76 15.66 -1.39
C VAL A 57 2.46 16.46 -1.32
N LEU A 58 1.47 16.01 -0.55
CA LEU A 58 0.21 16.74 -0.38
C LEU A 58 0.43 18.10 0.31
N ALA A 59 1.28 18.16 1.33
CA ALA A 59 1.63 19.41 1.99
C ALA A 59 2.34 20.38 1.04
N PHE A 60 3.31 19.88 0.26
CA PHE A 60 3.99 20.66 -0.76
C PHE A 60 3.02 21.20 -1.80
N MET A 61 2.17 20.35 -2.38
CA MET A 61 1.18 20.77 -3.38
C MET A 61 0.23 21.83 -2.85
N ARG A 62 -0.25 21.71 -1.60
CA ARG A 62 -1.07 22.75 -0.97
C ARG A 62 -0.32 24.07 -0.83
N SER A 63 0.92 24.04 -0.34
CA SER A 63 1.75 25.24 -0.22
C SER A 63 1.99 25.91 -1.57
N ARG A 64 2.33 25.13 -2.61
CA ARG A 64 2.51 25.65 -3.98
C ARG A 64 1.23 26.24 -4.55
N HIS A 65 0.08 25.63 -4.26
CA HIS A 65 -1.22 26.14 -4.72
C HIS A 65 -1.51 27.52 -4.13
N VAL A 66 -1.37 27.68 -2.80
CA VAL A 66 -1.61 28.96 -2.13
C VAL A 66 -0.68 30.05 -2.64
N GLU A 67 0.62 29.73 -2.86
CA GLU A 67 1.59 30.70 -3.38
C GLU A 67 1.27 31.15 -4.82
N LEU A 68 0.85 30.24 -5.69
CA LEU A 68 0.69 30.50 -7.12
C LEU A 68 -0.71 30.98 -7.52
N PHE A 69 -1.75 30.53 -6.81
CA PHE A 69 -3.15 30.75 -7.17
C PHE A 69 -3.95 31.46 -6.08
N GLY A 70 -3.40 31.63 -4.87
CA GLY A 70 -4.10 32.16 -3.71
C GLY A 70 -4.82 31.10 -2.87
N GLU A 71 -5.42 31.52 -1.77
CA GLU A 71 -6.35 30.69 -0.99
C GLU A 71 -7.61 30.39 -1.84
N PRO A 72 -8.18 29.17 -1.76
CA PRO A 72 -9.47 28.88 -2.38
C PRO A 72 -10.62 29.74 -1.81
#